data_AF-A0A9D1ZYB7-F1
#
_entry.id   AF-A0A9D1ZYB7-F1
#
_cell.length_a   1.000
_cell.length_b   1.000
_cell.length_c   1.000
_cell.angle_alpha   90.00
_cell.angle_beta   90.00
_cell.angle_gamma   90.00
#
_symmetry.space_group_name_H-M   'P 1'
#
loop_
_entity.id
_entity.type
_entity.pdbx_description
1 polymer ?
#
loop_
_entity_poly.entity_id
_entity_poly.type
_entity_poly.pdbx_seq_one_letter_code
_entity_poly.pdbx_strand_id
1 'polypeptide(L)'
;MKSCSSCGAELDDDALFCTKCGTPVSETVTEAEEPAQNAAAEAAAEKTSAETGGGRAAATAVSGRNVSAPAKGGKLAAVRAYTENFLLRIVAIIVCAGVFIGGFFINISYMPMEQVQSKITIDSAGDASMEGMLMTSSFEQNVFNVIGALTVSFDLTENQEKSERITEAMTARVTEVMLRYEERITELAAQVSQGNERAVTELISLYRKAVRDITSSMADINLIEMDRLDAEIAYAQSEDSQTALKGADDALMRTAIMSGYMVGVIYLQVVALIYLILTVAGLFKKKNVSLGKFFFLYMLGMFFLFGIGQLTATSLGGAGMFCFVFAVVLCAIWLAGKLFCGFRVSPQGILSLTVHTVAAVLSFAAVCLLFGNIFEFGGIADKIGAVFGLHVYESGAQLQNGMEMTMVNFFAVAVIYLAVYILAIIVFFRSAARLSKMEEVNAADKVLAAVAAGVSLVGYLALYSCCQTDAIELLFAPSVFYGIFVLFAVVFILFMVSGVAKRSFQGKDAANGGKVSAAR
;
A
#
# COMPACT_ATOMS: atom_id res chain seq x y z
N MET A 1 -1.68 -31.26 -55.14
CA MET A 1 -2.54 -30.05 -55.10
C MET A 1 -3.27 -29.96 -53.78
N LYS A 2 -2.59 -29.44 -52.77
CA LYS A 2 -3.17 -29.08 -51.48
C LYS A 2 -3.83 -27.70 -51.62
N SER A 3 -4.98 -27.48 -50.98
CA SER A 3 -5.62 -26.16 -50.92
C SER A 3 -5.84 -25.73 -49.47
N CYS A 4 -5.74 -24.43 -49.22
CA CYS A 4 -5.85 -23.88 -47.88
C CYS A 4 -7.27 -24.08 -47.32
N SER A 5 -7.39 -24.74 -46.17
CA SER A 5 -8.68 -24.97 -45.49
C SER A 5 -9.39 -23.69 -45.06
N SER A 6 -8.66 -22.58 -44.90
CA SER A 6 -9.23 -21.30 -44.44
C SER A 6 -9.62 -20.34 -45.57
N CYS A 7 -8.95 -20.37 -46.72
CA CYS A 7 -9.21 -19.39 -47.79
C CYS A 7 -9.30 -19.97 -49.21
N GLY A 8 -9.09 -21.29 -49.36
CA GLY A 8 -9.23 -21.99 -50.64
C GLY A 8 -8.10 -21.75 -51.66
N ALA A 9 -7.05 -21.00 -51.29
CA ALA A 9 -5.90 -20.81 -52.17
C ALA A 9 -5.13 -22.12 -52.41
N GLU A 10 -4.69 -22.35 -53.64
CA GLU A 10 -3.80 -23.46 -53.97
C GLU A 10 -2.44 -23.27 -53.28
N LEU A 11 -1.92 -24.37 -52.73
CA LEU A 11 -0.66 -24.42 -52.00
C LEU A 11 0.27 -25.42 -52.68
N ASP A 12 1.56 -25.05 -52.73
CA ASP A 12 2.62 -25.97 -53.12
C ASP A 12 2.66 -27.16 -52.16
N ASP A 13 3.04 -28.33 -52.67
CA ASP A 13 2.89 -29.59 -51.93
C ASP A 13 3.75 -29.64 -50.64
N ASP A 14 4.77 -28.78 -50.53
CA ASP A 14 5.66 -28.63 -49.36
C ASP A 14 5.36 -27.37 -48.50
N ALA A 15 4.27 -26.65 -48.76
CA ALA A 15 3.96 -25.41 -48.05
C ALA A 15 3.49 -25.65 -46.60
N LEU A 16 4.30 -25.21 -45.62
CA LEU A 16 3.97 -25.29 -44.19
C LEU A 16 2.90 -24.27 -43.75
N PHE A 17 2.75 -23.16 -44.49
CA PHE A 17 1.79 -22.09 -44.22
C PHE A 17 1.22 -21.54 -45.53
N CYS A 18 -0.04 -21.09 -45.52
CA CYS A 18 -0.63 -20.43 -46.68
C CYS A 18 -0.03 -19.03 -46.89
N THR A 19 0.60 -18.81 -48.04
CA THR A 19 1.20 -17.51 -48.41
C THR A 19 0.19 -16.37 -48.58
N LYS A 20 -1.10 -16.68 -48.78
CA LYS A 20 -2.17 -15.68 -48.87
C LYS A 20 -2.82 -15.28 -47.55
N CYS A 21 -2.89 -16.16 -46.55
CA CYS A 21 -3.62 -15.87 -45.30
C CYS A 21 -2.89 -16.26 -44.01
N GLY A 22 -1.71 -16.87 -44.10
CA GLY A 22 -0.88 -17.25 -42.95
C GLY A 22 -1.34 -18.49 -42.18
N THR A 23 -2.40 -19.19 -42.63
CA THR A 23 -2.91 -20.39 -41.93
C THR A 23 -1.90 -21.55 -42.06
N PRO A 24 -1.45 -22.17 -40.96
CA PRO A 24 -0.56 -23.34 -41.00
C PRO A 24 -1.26 -24.57 -41.57
N VAL A 25 -0.54 -25.33 -42.40
CA VAL A 25 -1.03 -26.57 -43.01
C VAL A 25 -0.63 -27.75 -42.10
N SER A 26 -1.61 -28.37 -41.45
CA SER A 26 -1.39 -29.50 -40.54
C SER A 26 -1.28 -30.81 -41.34
N GLU A 27 -0.12 -31.46 -41.32
CA GLU A 27 0.08 -32.79 -41.92
C GLU A 27 -0.37 -33.89 -40.96
N THR A 28 -1.41 -34.65 -41.32
CA THR A 28 -1.75 -35.93 -40.69
C THR A 28 -1.32 -37.06 -41.62
N VAL A 29 -0.15 -37.65 -41.36
CA VAL A 29 0.27 -38.89 -42.01
C VAL A 29 -0.55 -40.04 -41.40
N THR A 30 -1.39 -40.66 -42.23
CA THR A 30 -2.05 -41.94 -41.96
C THR A 30 -1.53 -42.88 -43.04
N GLU A 31 -0.71 -43.85 -42.66
CA GLU A 31 -0.19 -44.87 -43.58
C GLU A 31 -0.86 -46.19 -43.24
N ALA A 32 -1.42 -46.84 -44.26
CA ALA A 32 -2.12 -48.11 -44.19
C ALA A 32 -1.42 -49.14 -45.10
N GLU A 33 -1.70 -50.42 -44.81
CA GLU A 33 -1.62 -51.63 -45.64
C GLU A 33 -0.51 -52.69 -45.38
N GLU A 34 -1.02 -53.91 -45.16
CA GLU A 34 -0.44 -55.26 -45.20
C GLU A 34 0.01 -55.66 -46.64
N PRO A 35 0.87 -56.69 -46.89
CA PRO A 35 0.46 -58.11 -46.77
C PRO A 35 1.54 -59.22 -46.56
N ALA A 36 1.02 -60.45 -46.34
CA ALA A 36 1.48 -61.78 -46.82
C ALA A 36 2.34 -62.76 -45.96
N GLN A 37 1.64 -63.84 -45.54
CA GLN A 37 1.92 -65.30 -45.69
C GLN A 37 3.03 -66.06 -44.92
N ASN A 38 2.56 -66.82 -43.92
CA ASN A 38 2.78 -68.23 -43.53
C ASN A 38 4.03 -69.04 -43.94
N ALA A 39 4.72 -69.58 -42.92
CA ALA A 39 5.13 -70.98 -42.68
C ALA A 39 5.97 -71.00 -41.37
N ALA A 40 6.05 -71.97 -40.47
CA ALA A 40 5.36 -73.21 -40.11
C ALA A 40 6.23 -73.85 -38.99
N ALA A 41 5.63 -74.45 -37.95
CA ALA A 41 6.20 -75.50 -37.04
C ALA A 41 7.47 -75.12 -36.21
N GLU A 42 7.72 -75.47 -34.95
CA GLU A 42 7.20 -76.34 -33.89
C GLU A 42 7.85 -75.72 -32.61
N ALA A 43 7.25 -75.67 -31.42
CA ALA A 43 6.98 -76.83 -30.59
C ALA A 43 6.00 -76.49 -29.47
N ALA A 44 5.10 -77.44 -29.23
CA ALA A 44 4.16 -77.47 -28.14
C ALA A 44 4.84 -77.83 -26.80
N ALA A 45 4.32 -77.29 -25.71
CA ALA A 45 3.70 -78.04 -24.61
C ALA A 45 3.31 -77.02 -23.52
N GLU A 46 2.04 -76.71 -23.30
CA GLU A 46 1.00 -77.55 -22.66
C GLU A 46 0.69 -76.94 -21.28
N LYS A 47 -0.38 -76.12 -21.19
CA LYS A 47 -1.70 -76.43 -20.56
C LYS A 47 -1.65 -76.28 -19.03
N THR A 48 -2.70 -75.93 -18.28
CA THR A 48 -4.16 -75.78 -18.47
C THR A 48 -4.63 -74.99 -17.22
N SER A 49 -5.39 -73.92 -17.38
CA SER A 49 -6.87 -73.85 -17.21
C SER A 49 -7.33 -73.97 -15.75
N ALA A 50 -8.03 -72.95 -15.22
CA ALA A 50 -9.50 -72.80 -15.28
C ALA A 50 -10.20 -73.73 -14.27
N GLU A 51 -11.35 -73.45 -13.66
CA GLU A 51 -12.47 -72.59 -14.04
C GLU A 51 -13.52 -72.64 -12.90
N THR A 52 -14.68 -72.03 -13.18
CA THR A 52 -16.02 -72.10 -12.55
C THR A 52 -16.35 -71.00 -11.54
N GLY A 53 -17.49 -70.30 -11.62
CA GLY A 53 -18.68 -70.32 -12.49
C GLY A 53 -19.68 -69.30 -11.90
N GLY A 54 -20.42 -68.51 -12.69
CA GLY A 54 -21.79 -68.84 -13.13
C GLY A 54 -22.87 -68.21 -12.23
N GLY A 55 -23.64 -67.22 -12.73
CA GLY A 55 -24.54 -66.37 -11.94
C GLY A 55 -26.06 -66.59 -12.09
N ARG A 56 -26.87 -65.68 -11.51
CA ARG A 56 -28.17 -65.17 -12.04
C ARG A 56 -28.86 -64.15 -11.11
N ALA A 57 -29.26 -63.02 -11.73
CA ALA A 57 -30.54 -62.27 -11.66
C ALA A 57 -31.15 -61.69 -10.34
N ALA A 58 -31.28 -60.36 -10.39
CA ALA A 58 -32.47 -59.51 -10.16
C ALA A 58 -33.04 -59.28 -8.74
N ALA A 59 -32.95 -58.03 -8.25
CA ALA A 59 -34.10 -57.10 -8.08
C ALA A 59 -33.71 -55.78 -7.36
N THR A 60 -33.78 -54.68 -8.11
CA THR A 60 -34.50 -53.43 -7.77
C THR A 60 -34.21 -52.64 -6.49
N ALA A 61 -33.58 -51.46 -6.63
CA ALA A 61 -34.07 -50.19 -6.08
C ALA A 61 -33.32 -48.99 -6.70
N VAL A 62 -33.95 -48.38 -7.70
CA VAL A 62 -33.57 -47.11 -8.35
C VAL A 62 -34.21 -45.95 -7.58
N SER A 63 -33.42 -44.98 -7.15
CA SER A 63 -33.81 -43.60 -6.82
C SER A 63 -32.51 -42.81 -6.63
N GLY A 64 -32.15 -41.74 -7.31
CA GLY A 64 -32.86 -40.80 -8.17
C GLY A 64 -31.95 -39.57 -8.21
N ARG A 65 -31.05 -39.49 -9.19
CA ARG A 65 -30.34 -38.25 -9.54
C ARG A 65 -30.56 -38.01 -11.02
N ASN A 66 -31.66 -37.33 -11.31
CA ASN A 66 -31.92 -36.76 -12.62
C ASN A 66 -30.79 -35.80 -12.98
N VAL A 67 -29.98 -36.24 -13.93
CA VAL A 67 -29.25 -35.37 -14.84
C VAL A 67 -30.29 -34.78 -15.79
N SER A 68 -30.54 -33.48 -15.69
CA SER A 68 -31.27 -32.74 -16.72
C SER A 68 -30.43 -31.55 -17.21
N ALA A 69 -29.80 -31.80 -18.36
CA ALA A 69 -29.40 -30.91 -19.45
C ALA A 69 -28.69 -29.56 -19.15
N PRO A 70 -27.53 -29.29 -19.80
CA PRO A 70 -26.95 -27.96 -19.87
C PRO A 70 -27.65 -27.19 -21.00
N ALA A 71 -28.35 -26.11 -20.68
CA ALA A 71 -28.88 -25.22 -21.71
C ALA A 71 -28.65 -23.76 -21.30
N LYS A 72 -27.91 -23.03 -22.16
CA LYS A 72 -27.62 -21.57 -22.15
C LYS A 72 -26.51 -21.06 -21.19
N GLY A 73 -25.48 -21.84 -20.91
CA GLY A 73 -24.31 -21.40 -20.10
C GLY A 73 -22.98 -21.15 -20.84
N GLY A 74 -22.86 -21.52 -22.12
CA GLY A 74 -21.56 -21.64 -22.80
C GLY A 74 -20.76 -20.34 -22.94
N LYS A 75 -21.42 -19.23 -23.27
CA LYS A 75 -20.75 -17.92 -23.43
C LYS A 75 -20.30 -17.33 -22.09
N LEU A 76 -21.13 -17.45 -21.04
CA LEU A 76 -20.81 -16.92 -19.71
C LEU A 76 -19.70 -17.72 -19.01
N ALA A 77 -19.70 -19.05 -19.18
CA ALA A 77 -18.63 -19.92 -18.68
C ALA A 77 -17.30 -19.69 -19.42
N ALA A 78 -17.34 -19.49 -20.74
CA ALA A 78 -16.16 -19.15 -21.54
C ALA A 78 -15.61 -17.76 -21.19
N VAL A 79 -16.48 -16.75 -21.02
CA VAL A 79 -16.09 -15.40 -20.56
C VAL A 79 -15.49 -15.47 -19.15
N ARG A 80 -16.06 -16.25 -18.24
CA ARG A 80 -15.53 -16.45 -16.88
C ARG A 80 -14.13 -17.10 -16.91
N ALA A 81 -13.93 -18.13 -17.73
CA ALA A 81 -12.64 -18.79 -17.89
C ALA A 81 -11.57 -17.89 -18.56
N TYR A 82 -11.98 -17.03 -19.50
CA TYR A 82 -11.11 -16.04 -20.14
C TYR A 82 -10.71 -14.92 -19.17
N THR A 83 -11.67 -14.37 -18.42
CA THR A 83 -11.45 -13.33 -17.42
C THR A 83 -10.53 -13.81 -16.30
N GLU A 84 -10.77 -15.01 -15.76
CA GLU A 84 -9.99 -15.54 -14.63
C GLU A 84 -8.56 -15.93 -15.01
N ASN A 85 -8.35 -16.47 -16.22
CA ASN A 85 -7.04 -16.94 -16.64
C ASN A 85 -6.18 -15.89 -17.34
N PHE A 86 -6.77 -14.95 -18.08
CA PHE A 86 -6.01 -14.03 -18.93
C PHE A 86 -6.08 -12.58 -18.43
N LEU A 87 -7.30 -12.05 -18.22
CA LEU A 87 -7.49 -10.66 -17.83
C LEU A 87 -6.86 -10.36 -16.46
N LEU A 88 -7.12 -11.19 -15.44
CA LEU A 88 -6.55 -11.00 -14.10
C LEU A 88 -5.02 -11.11 -14.08
N ARG A 89 -4.43 -11.92 -14.97
CA ARG A 89 -2.97 -12.10 -15.05
C ARG A 89 -2.29 -10.93 -15.75
N ILE A 90 -2.89 -10.40 -16.80
CA ILE A 90 -2.41 -9.17 -17.45
C ILE A 90 -2.47 -8.00 -16.47
N VAL A 91 -3.59 -7.84 -15.76
CA VAL A 91 -3.73 -6.82 -14.73
C VAL A 91 -2.63 -6.99 -13.67
N ALA A 92 -2.40 -8.22 -13.18
CA ALA A 92 -1.34 -8.49 -12.21
C ALA A 92 0.06 -8.08 -12.71
N ILE A 93 0.40 -8.36 -13.97
CA ILE A 93 1.69 -7.98 -14.57
C ILE A 93 1.81 -6.46 -14.64
N ILE A 94 0.77 -5.78 -15.14
CA ILE A 94 0.72 -4.31 -15.22
C ILE A 94 0.90 -3.69 -13.83
N VAL A 95 0.19 -4.23 -12.82
CA VAL A 95 0.31 -3.77 -11.44
C VAL A 95 1.74 -3.90 -10.96
N CYS A 96 2.31 -5.11 -11.02
CA CYS A 96 3.63 -5.41 -10.49
C CYS A 96 4.71 -4.60 -11.20
N ALA A 97 4.64 -4.47 -12.53
CA ALA A 97 5.58 -3.66 -13.31
C ALA A 97 5.44 -2.16 -12.97
N GLY A 98 4.22 -1.65 -12.89
CA GLY A 98 3.97 -0.24 -12.59
C GLY A 98 4.49 0.17 -11.22
N VAL A 99 4.20 -0.62 -10.17
CA VAL A 99 4.71 -0.33 -8.82
C VAL A 99 6.21 -0.58 -8.69
N PHE A 100 6.78 -1.55 -9.42
CA PHE A 100 8.22 -1.79 -9.44
C PHE A 100 8.97 -0.59 -10.01
N ILE A 101 8.57 -0.13 -11.21
CA ILE A 101 9.18 1.03 -11.87
C ILE A 101 8.96 2.29 -11.03
N GLY A 102 7.72 2.57 -10.62
CA GLY A 102 7.40 3.75 -9.84
C GLY A 102 8.11 3.79 -8.48
N GLY A 103 8.36 2.63 -7.89
CA GLY A 103 8.96 2.56 -6.56
C GLY A 103 10.44 2.99 -6.49
N PHE A 104 11.17 3.08 -7.62
CA PHE A 104 12.54 3.64 -7.64
C PHE A 104 12.55 5.17 -7.51
N PHE A 105 11.44 5.82 -7.87
CA PHE A 105 11.29 7.26 -7.87
C PHE A 105 10.51 7.77 -6.65
N ILE A 106 10.39 6.95 -5.60
CA ILE A 106 9.69 7.37 -4.39
C ILE A 106 10.50 8.48 -3.72
N ASN A 107 9.92 9.67 -3.73
CA ASN A 107 10.38 10.80 -2.95
C ASN A 107 9.58 10.88 -1.64
N ILE A 108 10.15 11.57 -0.67
CA ILE A 108 9.52 12.02 0.55
C ILE A 108 9.49 13.55 0.57
N SER A 109 8.39 14.10 1.06
CA SER A 109 8.28 15.49 1.47
C SER A 109 8.99 15.60 2.82
N TYR A 110 10.16 16.25 2.78
CA TYR A 110 11.11 16.43 3.86
C TYR A 110 11.16 17.88 4.31
N MET A 111 11.37 18.11 5.60
CA MET A 111 11.49 19.45 6.17
C MET A 111 12.68 19.39 7.13
N PRO A 112 13.74 20.21 6.96
CA PRO A 112 14.89 20.25 7.86
C PRO A 112 14.49 20.42 9.32
N MET A 113 15.27 19.86 10.25
CA MET A 113 14.93 19.86 11.67
C MET A 113 14.78 21.28 12.24
N GLU A 114 15.64 22.21 11.85
CA GLU A 114 15.53 23.62 12.23
C GLU A 114 14.22 24.25 11.75
N GLN A 115 13.75 23.85 10.56
CA GLN A 115 12.46 24.31 10.04
C GLN A 115 11.29 23.69 10.82
N VAL A 116 11.37 22.41 11.17
CA VAL A 116 10.36 21.74 12.01
C VAL A 116 10.24 22.44 13.37
N GLN A 117 11.36 22.90 13.93
CA GLN A 117 11.41 23.65 15.18
C GLN A 117 10.91 25.10 15.02
N SER A 118 11.31 25.79 13.96
CA SER A 118 10.94 27.20 13.73
C SER A 118 9.50 27.40 13.26
N LYS A 119 8.88 26.44 12.56
CA LYS A 119 7.45 26.48 12.19
C LYS A 119 6.54 26.68 13.40
N ILE A 120 6.90 26.09 14.54
CA ILE A 120 6.19 26.26 15.82
C ILE A 120 6.20 27.73 16.27
N THR A 121 7.24 28.48 15.91
CA THR A 121 7.41 29.90 16.29
C THR A 121 6.76 30.87 15.29
N ILE A 122 6.77 30.54 13.99
CA ILE A 122 6.33 31.44 12.91
C ILE A 122 4.80 31.52 12.81
N ASP A 123 4.07 30.41 12.97
CA ASP A 123 2.61 30.41 12.84
C ASP A 123 1.88 31.08 14.02
N SER A 124 2.57 31.36 15.13
CA SER A 124 2.11 32.29 16.17
C SER A 124 2.20 33.78 15.77
N ALA A 125 2.91 34.12 14.68
CA ALA A 125 3.15 35.50 14.24
C ALA A 125 2.69 35.80 12.80
N GLY A 126 2.24 34.82 12.02
CA GLY A 126 1.59 35.04 10.73
C GLY A 126 2.45 35.81 9.71
N ASP A 127 3.70 35.40 9.52
CA ASP A 127 4.59 36.04 8.55
C ASP A 127 4.30 35.58 7.11
N ALA A 128 3.71 36.47 6.31
CA ALA A 128 3.43 36.23 4.88
C ALA A 128 4.64 36.57 3.97
N SER A 129 5.84 36.74 4.53
CA SER A 129 7.06 36.95 3.77
C SER A 129 7.47 35.70 2.96
N MET A 130 8.31 35.90 1.94
CA MET A 130 8.91 34.80 1.18
C MET A 130 9.73 33.87 2.09
N GLU A 131 10.46 34.44 3.05
CA GLU A 131 11.29 33.71 4.01
C GLU A 131 10.43 32.86 4.93
N GLY A 132 9.36 33.42 5.51
CA GLY A 132 8.39 32.67 6.31
C GLY A 132 7.71 31.54 5.52
N MET A 133 7.35 31.78 4.26
CA MET A 133 6.82 30.72 3.38
C MET A 133 7.85 29.63 3.07
N LEU A 134 9.13 29.97 2.93
CA LEU A 134 10.19 28.99 2.67
C LEU A 134 10.47 28.13 3.90
N MET A 135 10.50 28.74 5.09
CA MET A 135 10.73 28.06 6.37
C MET A 135 9.58 27.11 6.78
N THR A 136 8.41 27.28 6.18
CA THR A 136 7.23 26.42 6.41
C THR A 136 7.00 25.41 5.27
N SER A 137 7.87 25.39 4.25
CA SER A 137 7.72 24.53 3.08
C SER A 137 8.52 23.23 3.19
N SER A 138 8.00 22.17 2.58
CA SER A 138 8.71 20.89 2.47
C SER A 138 9.45 20.76 1.14
N PHE A 139 10.61 20.11 1.18
CA PHE A 139 11.46 19.77 0.04
C PHE A 139 11.25 18.32 -0.39
N GLU A 140 11.29 18.05 -1.70
CA GLU A 140 11.29 16.67 -2.17
C GLU A 140 12.68 16.06 -2.05
N GLN A 141 12.78 14.92 -1.38
CA GLN A 141 14.03 14.16 -1.21
C GLN A 141 13.80 12.71 -1.61
N ASN A 142 14.73 12.10 -2.32
CA ASN A 142 14.61 10.68 -2.63
C ASN A 142 14.78 9.84 -1.35
N VAL A 143 14.04 8.74 -1.20
CA VAL A 143 14.17 7.84 -0.04
C VAL A 143 15.59 7.30 0.19
N PHE A 144 16.40 7.22 -0.87
CA PHE A 144 17.79 6.75 -0.79
C PHE A 144 18.77 7.84 -0.35
N ASN A 145 18.37 9.11 -0.30
CA ASN A 145 19.20 10.21 0.21
C ASN A 145 19.60 10.00 1.67
N VAL A 146 18.81 9.23 2.43
CA VAL A 146 19.13 8.80 3.81
C VAL A 146 20.48 8.07 3.90
N ILE A 147 20.95 7.43 2.82
CA ILE A 147 22.26 6.76 2.79
C ILE A 147 23.38 7.77 3.07
N GLY A 148 23.35 8.96 2.47
CA GLY A 148 24.36 10.00 2.70
C GLY A 148 24.46 10.38 4.18
N ALA A 149 23.30 10.54 4.84
CA ALA A 149 23.22 10.78 6.27
C ALA A 149 23.78 9.62 7.11
N LEU A 150 23.54 8.36 6.72
CA LEU A 150 24.11 7.21 7.43
C LEU A 150 25.63 7.07 7.26
N THR A 151 26.22 7.72 6.27
CA THR A 151 27.67 7.68 5.98
C THR A 151 28.48 8.84 6.57
N VAL A 152 27.83 9.76 7.30
CA VAL A 152 28.52 10.85 7.99
C VAL A 152 29.51 10.29 9.02
N SER A 153 30.76 10.77 8.98
CA SER A 153 31.84 10.35 9.87
C SER A 153 31.84 11.19 11.16
N PHE A 154 32.73 10.89 12.10
CA PHE A 154 32.93 11.71 13.32
C PHE A 154 34.04 12.76 13.14
N ASP A 155 34.58 12.93 11.93
CA ASP A 155 35.64 13.90 11.66
C ASP A 155 35.03 15.29 11.47
N LEU A 156 35.32 16.19 12.42
CA LEU A 156 34.80 17.55 12.41
C LEU A 156 35.19 18.32 11.15
N THR A 157 36.44 18.23 10.71
CA THR A 157 36.92 19.01 9.56
C THR A 157 36.30 18.51 8.26
N GLU A 158 36.21 17.18 8.11
CA GLU A 158 35.53 16.58 6.96
C GLU A 158 34.03 16.96 6.93
N ASN A 159 33.36 16.91 8.08
CA ASN A 159 31.94 17.23 8.19
C ASN A 159 31.65 18.71 7.92
N GLN A 160 32.49 19.62 8.42
CA GLN A 160 32.38 21.05 8.14
C GLN A 160 32.52 21.33 6.64
N GLU A 161 33.53 20.77 5.99
CA GLU A 161 33.73 20.94 4.55
C GLU A 161 32.53 20.41 3.74
N LYS A 162 31.95 19.27 4.14
CA LYS A 162 30.75 18.74 3.49
C LYS A 162 29.51 19.62 3.73
N SER A 163 29.30 20.09 4.96
CA SER A 163 28.16 20.98 5.29
C SER A 163 28.26 22.30 4.53
N GLU A 164 29.46 22.89 4.45
CA GLU A 164 29.73 24.09 3.65
C GLU A 164 29.41 23.88 2.17
N ARG A 165 29.87 22.77 1.56
CA ARG A 165 29.57 22.46 0.15
C ARG A 165 28.07 22.33 -0.12
N ILE A 166 27.32 21.68 0.78
CA ILE A 166 25.86 21.54 0.65
C ILE A 166 25.18 22.91 0.79
N THR A 167 25.61 23.71 1.76
CA THR A 167 25.09 25.07 2.01
C THR A 167 25.35 26.01 0.82
N GLU A 168 26.54 25.95 0.22
CA GLU A 168 26.88 26.68 -1.00
C GLU A 168 25.99 26.27 -2.18
N ALA A 169 25.80 24.96 -2.38
CA ALA A 169 24.91 24.46 -3.42
C ALA A 169 23.46 24.92 -3.22
N MET A 170 22.97 24.84 -1.97
CA MET A 170 21.62 25.31 -1.60
C MET A 170 21.47 26.81 -1.88
N THR A 171 22.42 27.62 -1.41
CA THR A 171 22.42 29.08 -1.62
C THR A 171 22.45 29.42 -3.11
N ALA A 172 23.30 28.77 -3.89
CA ALA A 172 23.38 28.97 -5.34
C ALA A 172 22.04 28.66 -6.03
N ARG A 173 21.36 27.57 -5.66
CA ARG A 173 20.03 27.23 -6.20
C ARG A 173 18.95 28.23 -5.82
N VAL A 174 18.91 28.66 -4.56
CA VAL A 174 17.96 29.69 -4.11
C VAL A 174 18.18 30.97 -4.90
N THR A 175 19.43 31.44 -4.99
CA THR A 175 19.77 32.64 -5.75
C THR A 175 19.38 32.50 -7.22
N GLU A 176 19.69 31.38 -7.87
CA GLU A 176 19.36 31.13 -9.28
C GLU A 176 17.84 31.24 -9.54
N VAL A 177 17.01 30.68 -8.66
CA VAL A 177 15.56 30.78 -8.78
C VAL A 177 15.07 32.19 -8.45
N MET A 178 15.57 32.81 -7.38
CA MET A 178 15.16 34.17 -6.97
C MET A 178 15.43 35.22 -8.05
N LEU A 179 16.57 35.14 -8.75
CA LEU A 179 16.89 36.04 -9.85
C LEU A 179 15.84 36.01 -10.98
N ARG A 180 15.15 34.88 -11.20
CA ARG A 180 14.07 34.78 -12.21
C ARG A 180 12.82 35.56 -11.80
N TYR A 181 12.64 35.82 -10.51
CA TYR A 181 11.45 36.45 -9.95
C TYR A 181 11.69 37.89 -9.49
N GLU A 182 12.94 38.32 -9.36
CA GLU A 182 13.35 39.61 -8.79
C GLU A 182 12.68 40.83 -9.44
N GLU A 183 12.67 40.91 -10.78
CA GLU A 183 12.07 42.03 -11.51
C GLU A 183 10.57 42.16 -11.20
N ARG A 184 9.84 41.04 -11.27
CA ARG A 184 8.39 41.02 -11.04
C ARG A 184 8.03 41.24 -9.58
N ILE A 185 8.85 40.73 -8.64
CA ILE A 185 8.70 41.01 -7.21
C ILE A 185 8.85 42.51 -6.94
N THR A 186 9.88 43.13 -7.52
CA THR A 186 10.16 44.57 -7.34
C THR A 186 9.04 45.44 -7.92
N GLU A 187 8.55 45.11 -9.11
CA GLU A 187 7.43 45.79 -9.75
C GLU A 187 6.16 45.73 -8.88
N LEU A 188 5.78 44.53 -8.43
CA LEU A 188 4.59 44.34 -7.61
C LEU A 188 4.74 44.97 -6.23
N ALA A 189 5.90 44.88 -5.60
CA ALA A 189 6.18 45.54 -4.31
C ALA A 189 6.04 47.07 -4.42
N ALA A 190 6.50 47.68 -5.52
CA ALA A 190 6.29 49.10 -5.78
C ALA A 190 4.80 49.44 -5.90
N GLN A 191 4.01 48.62 -6.60
CA GLN A 191 2.55 48.82 -6.70
C GLN A 191 1.82 48.62 -5.36
N VAL A 192 2.28 47.68 -4.53
CA VAL A 192 1.77 47.48 -3.16
C VAL A 192 2.02 48.74 -2.31
N SER A 193 3.21 49.34 -2.40
CA SER A 193 3.52 50.59 -1.68
C SER A 193 2.64 51.77 -2.12
N GLN A 194 2.08 51.70 -3.33
CA GLN A 194 1.14 52.69 -3.88
C GLN A 194 -0.33 52.40 -3.48
N GLY A 195 -0.59 51.37 -2.67
CA GLY A 195 -1.92 51.02 -2.18
C GLY A 195 -2.76 50.17 -3.13
N ASN A 196 -2.15 49.50 -4.12
CA ASN A 196 -2.89 48.61 -5.02
C ASN A 196 -3.15 47.23 -4.39
N GLU A 197 -4.38 46.99 -3.95
CA GLU A 197 -4.79 45.72 -3.32
C GLU A 197 -4.64 44.49 -4.25
N ARG A 198 -4.79 44.67 -5.58
CA ARG A 198 -4.58 43.55 -6.52
C ARG A 198 -3.11 43.13 -6.59
N ALA A 199 -2.20 44.10 -6.49
CA ALA A 199 -0.77 43.83 -6.49
C ALA A 199 -0.35 43.01 -5.25
N VAL A 200 -1.03 43.18 -4.10
CA VAL A 200 -0.79 42.36 -2.90
C VAL A 200 -1.09 40.89 -3.18
N THR A 201 -2.24 40.61 -3.80
CA THR A 201 -2.65 39.23 -4.11
C THR A 201 -1.73 38.59 -5.14
N GLU A 202 -1.36 39.34 -6.19
CA GLU A 202 -0.40 38.88 -7.19
C GLU A 202 0.98 38.61 -6.58
N LEU A 203 1.46 39.48 -5.69
CA LEU A 203 2.75 39.33 -5.01
C LEU A 203 2.78 38.07 -4.15
N ILE A 204 1.76 37.82 -3.35
CA ILE A 204 1.62 36.60 -2.55
C ILE A 204 1.60 35.35 -3.45
N SER A 205 0.88 35.42 -4.58
CA SER A 205 0.83 34.30 -5.53
C SER A 205 2.19 34.02 -6.16
N LEU A 206 2.97 35.08 -6.43
CA LEU A 206 4.31 35.01 -6.98
C LEU A 206 5.28 34.42 -5.96
N TYR A 207 5.19 34.82 -4.69
CA TYR A 207 5.97 34.23 -3.59
C TYR A 207 5.72 32.74 -3.48
N ARG A 208 4.45 32.30 -3.44
CA ARG A 208 4.13 30.86 -3.43
C ARG A 208 4.68 30.12 -4.64
N LYS A 209 4.69 30.75 -5.82
CA LYS A 209 5.25 30.14 -7.03
C LYS A 209 6.78 30.02 -6.93
N ALA A 210 7.44 31.08 -6.48
CA ALA A 210 8.88 31.10 -6.31
C ALA A 210 9.36 30.07 -5.27
N VAL A 211 8.67 29.96 -4.12
CA VAL A 211 8.95 28.93 -3.10
C VAL A 211 8.77 27.51 -3.65
N ARG A 212 7.74 27.26 -4.47
CA ARG A 212 7.56 25.95 -5.15
C ARG A 212 8.69 25.65 -6.13
N ASP A 213 9.17 26.65 -6.86
CA ASP A 213 10.27 26.48 -7.80
C ASP A 213 11.61 26.27 -7.05
N ILE A 214 11.81 26.92 -5.90
CA ILE A 214 12.96 26.66 -5.01
C ILE A 214 12.91 25.23 -4.48
N THR A 215 11.79 24.83 -3.87
CA THR A 215 11.67 23.51 -3.23
C THR A 215 11.82 22.36 -4.23
N SER A 216 11.35 22.53 -5.47
CA SER A 216 11.52 21.53 -6.53
C SER A 216 12.91 21.52 -7.15
N SER A 217 13.66 22.63 -7.12
CA SER A 217 15.03 22.70 -7.63
C SER A 217 16.06 22.06 -6.71
N MET A 218 15.69 21.75 -5.45
CA MET A 218 16.56 21.16 -4.44
C MET A 218 16.54 19.63 -4.40
N ALA A 219 15.86 18.95 -5.35
CA ALA A 219 15.71 17.50 -5.32
C ALA A 219 17.04 16.73 -5.46
N ASP A 220 18.07 17.35 -6.08
CA ASP A 220 19.42 16.80 -6.25
C ASP A 220 20.35 17.06 -5.06
N ILE A 221 19.94 17.92 -4.11
CA ILE A 221 20.71 18.26 -2.91
C ILE A 221 20.23 17.39 -1.76
N ASN A 222 21.16 16.73 -1.07
CA ASN A 222 20.84 15.85 0.04
C ASN A 222 20.65 16.62 1.36
N LEU A 223 19.44 17.12 1.59
CA LEU A 223 19.10 17.87 2.80
C LEU A 223 19.04 17.00 4.06
N ILE A 224 18.87 15.68 3.90
CA ILE A 224 18.87 14.74 5.03
C ILE A 224 20.30 14.55 5.55
N GLU A 225 21.28 14.52 4.67
CA GLU A 225 22.70 14.49 5.03
C GLU A 225 23.14 15.80 5.67
N MET A 226 22.63 16.94 5.21
CA MET A 226 22.88 18.25 5.84
C MET A 226 22.46 18.25 7.32
N ASP A 227 21.21 17.88 7.62
CA ASP A 227 20.71 17.82 9.01
C ASP A 227 21.57 16.90 9.90
N ARG A 228 22.10 15.82 9.31
CA ARG A 228 22.98 14.89 10.03
C ARG A 228 24.36 15.47 10.28
N LEU A 229 24.94 16.16 9.29
CA LEU A 229 26.22 16.85 9.42
C LEU A 229 26.14 17.92 10.49
N ASP A 230 25.08 18.72 10.49
CA ASP A 230 24.87 19.78 11.46
C ASP A 230 24.76 19.23 12.90
N ALA A 231 24.10 18.06 13.06
CA ALA A 231 24.07 17.36 14.34
C ALA A 231 25.47 16.92 14.81
N GLU A 232 26.28 16.32 13.93
CA GLU A 232 27.64 15.87 14.30
C GLU A 232 28.59 17.05 14.58
N ILE A 233 28.48 18.13 13.80
CA ILE A 233 29.24 19.37 14.05
C ILE A 233 28.83 19.95 15.40
N ALA A 234 27.54 19.98 15.72
CA ALA A 234 27.06 20.42 17.03
C ALA A 234 27.68 19.56 18.15
N TYR A 235 27.69 18.23 18.06
CA TYR A 235 28.33 17.38 19.06
C TYR A 235 29.82 17.66 19.26
N ALA A 236 30.54 17.92 18.18
CA ALA A 236 31.97 18.18 18.23
C ALA A 236 32.32 19.58 18.76
N GLN A 237 31.40 20.55 18.66
CA GLN A 237 31.66 21.94 19.02
C GLN A 237 30.99 22.39 20.33
N SER A 238 29.89 21.75 20.75
CA SER A 238 29.09 22.21 21.89
C SER A 238 29.44 21.48 23.19
N GLU A 239 30.48 21.96 23.88
CA GLU A 239 30.79 21.48 25.25
C GLU A 239 29.78 21.98 26.31
N ASP A 240 29.08 23.12 26.06
CA ASP A 240 28.22 23.77 27.07
C ASP A 240 26.81 24.19 26.59
N SER A 241 26.48 24.06 25.31
CA SER A 241 25.15 24.46 24.79
C SER A 241 24.16 23.31 24.85
N GLN A 242 23.44 23.19 25.96
CA GLN A 242 22.40 22.16 26.13
C GLN A 242 21.39 22.20 24.98
N THR A 243 20.97 23.38 24.51
CA THR A 243 19.99 23.49 23.42
C THR A 243 20.52 22.96 22.08
N ALA A 244 21.81 23.14 21.78
CA ALA A 244 22.41 22.65 20.53
C ALA A 244 22.54 21.11 20.53
N LEU A 245 23.03 20.54 21.63
CA LEU A 245 23.13 19.07 21.79
C LEU A 245 21.76 18.40 21.68
N LYS A 246 20.75 19.02 22.29
CA LYS A 246 19.37 18.59 22.25
C LYS A 246 18.78 18.56 20.83
N GLY A 247 19.01 19.59 20.02
CA GLY A 247 18.62 19.59 18.61
C GLY A 247 19.35 18.52 17.78
N ALA A 248 20.61 18.24 18.13
CA ALA A 248 21.42 17.21 17.48
C ALA A 248 20.92 15.78 17.79
N ASP A 249 20.53 15.49 19.04
CA ASP A 249 19.86 14.24 19.45
C ASP A 249 18.59 13.97 18.63
N ASP A 250 17.78 15.01 18.44
CA ASP A 250 16.52 14.94 17.70
C ASP A 250 16.76 14.60 16.21
N ALA A 251 17.73 15.28 15.59
CA ALA A 251 18.11 15.05 14.20
C ALA A 251 18.69 13.64 13.98
N LEU A 252 19.45 13.14 14.95
CA LEU A 252 19.99 11.77 15.01
C LEU A 252 18.87 10.72 15.01
N MET A 253 17.95 10.83 15.97
CA MET A 253 16.84 9.91 16.14
C MET A 253 15.95 9.89 14.89
N ARG A 254 15.64 11.06 14.36
CA ARG A 254 14.84 11.20 13.14
C ARG A 254 15.50 10.51 11.95
N THR A 255 16.79 10.77 11.71
CA THR A 255 17.55 10.13 10.63
C THR A 255 17.58 8.61 10.77
N ALA A 256 17.76 8.11 12.00
CA ALA A 256 17.74 6.67 12.29
C ALA A 256 16.38 6.04 11.91
N ILE A 257 15.26 6.66 12.28
CA ILE A 257 13.92 6.17 11.93
C ILE A 257 13.69 6.28 10.41
N MET A 258 14.18 7.34 9.76
CA MET A 258 14.06 7.54 8.31
C MET A 258 14.76 6.44 7.50
N SER A 259 15.77 5.75 8.05
CA SER A 259 16.36 4.55 7.40
C SER A 259 15.32 3.46 7.10
N GLY A 260 14.20 3.45 7.83
CA GLY A 260 13.03 2.63 7.56
C GLY A 260 12.45 2.85 6.17
N TYR A 261 12.51 4.05 5.59
CA TYR A 261 12.04 4.29 4.22
C TYR A 261 12.80 3.42 3.21
N MET A 262 14.14 3.35 3.31
CA MET A 262 14.97 2.53 2.44
C MET A 262 14.60 1.05 2.57
N VAL A 263 14.51 0.54 3.80
CA VAL A 263 14.13 -0.85 4.07
C VAL A 263 12.75 -1.17 3.51
N GLY A 264 11.78 -0.27 3.71
CA GLY A 264 10.42 -0.44 3.23
C GLY A 264 10.30 -0.39 1.71
N VAL A 265 11.02 0.52 1.04
CA VAL A 265 11.04 0.59 -0.43
C VAL A 265 11.74 -0.63 -1.03
N ILE A 266 12.88 -1.06 -0.49
CA ILE A 266 13.53 -2.31 -0.92
C ILE A 266 12.58 -3.50 -0.74
N TYR A 267 11.88 -3.59 0.39
CA TYR A 267 10.88 -4.62 0.62
C TYR A 267 9.78 -4.61 -0.45
N LEU A 268 9.21 -3.43 -0.76
CA LEU A 268 8.20 -3.28 -1.79
C LEU A 268 8.71 -3.69 -3.17
N GLN A 269 9.96 -3.35 -3.50
CA GLN A 269 10.60 -3.73 -4.76
C GLN A 269 10.79 -5.24 -4.86
N VAL A 270 11.26 -5.88 -3.79
CA VAL A 270 11.43 -7.34 -3.74
C VAL A 270 10.07 -8.03 -3.88
N VAL A 271 9.03 -7.56 -3.18
CA VAL A 271 7.67 -8.09 -3.31
C VAL A 271 7.16 -7.94 -4.74
N ALA A 272 7.27 -6.75 -5.33
CA ALA A 272 6.83 -6.48 -6.71
C ALA A 272 7.57 -7.36 -7.72
N LEU A 273 8.89 -7.49 -7.60
CA LEU A 273 9.72 -8.28 -8.49
C LEU A 273 9.42 -9.78 -8.39
N ILE A 274 9.33 -10.33 -7.17
CA ILE A 274 9.00 -11.74 -6.96
C ILE A 274 7.65 -12.06 -7.58
N TYR A 275 6.63 -11.23 -7.34
CA TYR A 275 5.30 -11.47 -7.89
C TYR A 275 5.21 -11.22 -9.39
N LEU A 276 5.99 -10.30 -9.94
CA LEU A 276 6.14 -10.12 -11.39
C LEU A 276 6.67 -11.42 -12.02
N ILE A 277 7.79 -11.93 -11.51
CA ILE A 277 8.42 -13.17 -12.01
C ILE A 277 7.47 -14.36 -11.87
N LEU A 278 6.84 -14.54 -10.70
CA LEU A 278 5.90 -15.64 -10.46
C LEU A 278 4.68 -15.56 -11.38
N THR A 279 4.14 -14.35 -11.63
CA THR A 279 2.97 -14.16 -12.49
C THR A 279 3.30 -14.44 -13.95
N VAL A 280 4.46 -13.97 -14.42
CA VAL A 280 4.98 -14.27 -15.78
C VAL A 280 5.23 -15.77 -15.93
N ALA A 281 5.93 -16.41 -14.98
CA ALA A 281 6.15 -17.86 -15.00
C ALA A 281 4.83 -18.66 -14.96
N GLY A 282 3.82 -18.14 -14.26
CA GLY A 282 2.47 -18.70 -14.18
C GLY A 282 1.73 -18.72 -15.51
N LEU A 283 2.03 -17.79 -16.44
CA LEU A 283 1.51 -17.83 -17.81
C LEU A 283 1.98 -19.09 -18.55
N PHE A 284 3.25 -19.48 -18.37
CA PHE A 284 3.82 -20.65 -19.03
C PHE A 284 3.46 -21.98 -18.37
N LYS A 285 3.38 -22.03 -17.03
CA LYS A 285 3.17 -23.29 -16.27
C LYS A 285 1.72 -23.57 -15.85
N LYS A 286 0.73 -22.78 -16.30
CA LYS A 286 -0.70 -22.85 -15.87
C LYS A 286 -0.89 -22.89 -14.34
N LYS A 287 0.08 -22.41 -13.55
CA LYS A 287 -0.01 -22.38 -12.08
C LYS A 287 -0.64 -21.05 -11.65
N ASN A 288 -1.67 -21.11 -10.81
CA ASN A 288 -2.33 -19.91 -10.30
C ASN A 288 -1.50 -19.27 -9.18
N VAL A 289 -1.07 -18.03 -9.42
CA VAL A 289 -0.47 -17.18 -8.39
C VAL A 289 -1.59 -16.46 -7.64
N SER A 290 -1.53 -16.49 -6.31
CA SER A 290 -2.52 -15.81 -5.47
C SER A 290 -2.21 -14.31 -5.42
N LEU A 291 -2.87 -13.53 -6.28
CA LEU A 291 -2.72 -12.07 -6.32
C LEU A 291 -3.15 -11.39 -5.00
N GLY A 292 -4.05 -12.02 -4.23
CA GLY A 292 -4.43 -11.53 -2.90
C GLY A 292 -3.26 -11.44 -1.92
N LYS A 293 -2.27 -12.35 -2.02
CA LYS A 293 -1.07 -12.29 -1.18
C LYS A 293 -0.15 -11.13 -1.60
N PHE A 294 -0.05 -10.85 -2.90
CA PHE A 294 0.69 -9.69 -3.40
C PHE A 294 0.13 -8.40 -2.80
N PHE A 295 -1.16 -8.14 -2.96
CA PHE A 295 -1.78 -6.92 -2.44
C PHE A 295 -1.64 -6.81 -0.92
N PHE A 296 -1.78 -7.92 -0.19
CA PHE A 296 -1.58 -7.92 1.25
C PHE A 296 -0.16 -7.48 1.64
N LEU A 297 0.87 -8.10 1.04
CA LEU A 297 2.27 -7.79 1.34
C LEU A 297 2.64 -6.37 0.88
N TYR A 298 2.17 -5.97 -0.30
CA TYR A 298 2.42 -4.63 -0.83
C TYR A 298 1.78 -3.54 0.04
N MET A 299 0.51 -3.71 0.42
CA MET A 299 -0.17 -2.77 1.33
C MET A 299 0.48 -2.72 2.70
N LEU A 300 0.98 -3.85 3.22
CA LEU A 300 1.71 -3.90 4.48
C LEU A 300 2.98 -3.04 4.40
N GLY A 301 3.72 -3.14 3.30
CA GLY A 301 4.90 -2.28 3.06
C GLY A 301 4.53 -0.80 2.94
N MET A 302 3.45 -0.45 2.25
CA MET A 302 2.99 0.95 2.16
C MET A 302 2.58 1.51 3.52
N PHE A 303 1.84 0.75 4.35
CA PHE A 303 1.50 1.19 5.70
C PHE A 303 2.71 1.30 6.62
N PHE A 304 3.73 0.47 6.42
CA PHE A 304 5.01 0.64 7.09
C PHE A 304 5.67 1.98 6.69
N LEU A 305 5.71 2.33 5.40
CA LEU A 305 6.24 3.63 4.95
C LEU A 305 5.45 4.83 5.48
N PHE A 306 4.12 4.74 5.52
CA PHE A 306 3.28 5.76 6.14
C PHE A 306 3.55 5.87 7.65
N GLY A 307 3.74 4.74 8.33
CA GLY A 307 4.15 4.69 9.73
C GLY A 307 5.47 5.42 9.97
N ILE A 308 6.50 5.18 9.14
CA ILE A 308 7.75 5.94 9.21
C ILE A 308 7.47 7.43 9.04
N GLY A 309 6.69 7.84 8.04
CA GLY A 309 6.37 9.25 7.83
C GLY A 309 5.66 9.92 9.01
N GLN A 310 4.78 9.18 9.69
CA GLN A 310 4.15 9.64 10.93
C GLN A 310 5.17 9.83 12.04
N LEU A 311 6.20 8.97 12.14
CA LEU A 311 7.26 9.04 13.16
C LEU A 311 8.41 9.99 12.80
N THR A 312 8.52 10.48 11.57
CA THR A 312 9.62 11.37 11.14
C THR A 312 9.13 12.75 10.69
N ALA A 313 7.83 13.02 10.84
CA ALA A 313 7.16 14.21 10.33
C ALA A 313 7.37 14.42 8.82
N THR A 314 7.47 13.33 8.06
CA THR A 314 7.62 13.35 6.59
C THR A 314 6.41 12.71 5.91
N SER A 315 6.23 12.98 4.63
CA SER A 315 5.14 12.40 3.83
C SER A 315 5.72 11.69 2.61
N LEU A 316 5.02 10.68 2.08
CA LEU A 316 5.36 10.20 0.75
C LEU A 316 5.03 11.29 -0.28
N GLY A 317 5.97 11.54 -1.19
CA GLY A 317 5.81 12.44 -2.33
C GLY A 317 4.94 11.82 -3.44
N GLY A 318 4.86 12.51 -4.57
CA GLY A 318 3.94 12.17 -5.67
C GLY A 318 4.06 10.73 -6.17
N ALA A 319 5.29 10.24 -6.38
CA ALA A 319 5.52 8.87 -6.87
C ALA A 319 5.12 7.79 -5.86
N GLY A 320 5.41 7.99 -4.56
CA GLY A 320 4.98 7.07 -3.50
C GLY A 320 3.47 7.02 -3.37
N MET A 321 2.81 8.18 -3.43
CA MET A 321 1.35 8.28 -3.42
C MET A 321 0.72 7.66 -4.68
N PHE A 322 1.32 7.86 -5.86
CA PHE A 322 0.90 7.18 -7.08
C PHE A 322 0.95 5.67 -6.91
N CYS A 323 2.06 5.12 -6.43
CA CYS A 323 2.21 3.68 -6.22
C CYS A 323 1.17 3.12 -5.23
N PHE A 324 0.87 3.87 -4.17
CA PHE A 324 -0.20 3.53 -3.23
C PHE A 324 -1.58 3.49 -3.89
N VAL A 325 -1.99 4.60 -4.50
CA VAL A 325 -3.32 4.76 -5.11
C VAL A 325 -3.50 3.75 -6.25
N PHE A 326 -2.48 3.58 -7.08
CA PHE A 326 -2.47 2.61 -8.16
C PHE A 326 -2.67 1.17 -7.65
N ALA A 327 -1.93 0.77 -6.61
CA ALA A 327 -2.08 -0.55 -5.98
C ALA A 327 -3.47 -0.74 -5.36
N VAL A 328 -4.02 0.27 -4.69
CA VAL A 328 -5.35 0.24 -4.07
C VAL A 328 -6.45 0.10 -5.11
N VAL A 329 -6.44 0.91 -6.16
CA VAL A 329 -7.43 0.87 -7.26
C VAL A 329 -7.43 -0.50 -7.92
N LEU A 330 -6.25 -1.04 -8.20
CA LEU A 330 -6.14 -2.35 -8.85
C LEU A 330 -6.48 -3.51 -7.89
N CYS A 331 -6.22 -3.35 -6.60
CA CYS A 331 -6.70 -4.28 -5.57
C CYS A 331 -8.24 -4.31 -5.54
N ALA A 332 -8.88 -3.15 -5.61
CA ALA A 332 -10.33 -3.03 -5.65
C ALA A 332 -10.92 -3.66 -6.92
N ILE A 333 -10.32 -3.41 -8.09
CA ILE A 333 -10.71 -4.05 -9.36
C ILE A 333 -10.53 -5.57 -9.28
N TRP A 334 -9.42 -6.05 -8.72
CA TRP A 334 -9.17 -7.47 -8.54
C TRP A 334 -10.20 -8.13 -7.59
N LEU A 335 -10.50 -7.50 -6.46
CA LEU A 335 -11.53 -7.94 -5.53
C LEU A 335 -12.90 -7.98 -6.22
N ALA A 336 -13.27 -6.93 -6.94
CA ALA A 336 -14.53 -6.87 -7.69
C ALA A 336 -14.63 -7.98 -8.75
N GLY A 337 -13.56 -8.21 -9.52
CA GLY A 337 -13.49 -9.31 -10.49
C GLY A 337 -13.61 -10.67 -9.83
N LYS A 338 -12.94 -10.89 -8.69
CA LYS A 338 -13.05 -12.12 -7.91
C LYS A 338 -14.46 -12.34 -7.36
N LEU A 339 -15.11 -11.28 -6.88
CA LEU A 339 -16.49 -11.32 -6.40
C LEU A 339 -17.44 -11.68 -7.54
N PHE A 340 -17.33 -11.01 -8.68
CA PHE A 340 -18.16 -11.25 -9.86
C PHE A 340 -17.99 -12.69 -10.40
N CYS A 341 -16.76 -13.17 -10.47
CA CYS A 341 -16.45 -14.52 -10.92
C CYS A 341 -16.64 -15.59 -9.84
N GLY A 342 -16.88 -15.25 -8.57
CA GLY A 342 -17.04 -16.20 -7.47
C GLY A 342 -18.48 -16.35 -6.98
N PHE A 343 -19.36 -15.37 -7.26
CA PHE A 343 -20.67 -15.30 -6.64
C PHE A 343 -21.67 -16.32 -7.20
N ARG A 344 -22.24 -17.13 -6.31
CA ARG A 344 -23.57 -17.73 -6.48
C ARG A 344 -24.56 -16.86 -5.72
N VAL A 345 -25.56 -16.31 -6.42
CA VAL A 345 -26.53 -15.37 -5.88
C VAL A 345 -27.41 -16.08 -4.83
N SER A 346 -27.09 -15.90 -3.55
CA SER A 346 -27.97 -16.23 -2.42
C SER A 346 -28.26 -14.94 -1.63
N PRO A 347 -29.52 -14.68 -1.20
CA PRO A 347 -29.86 -13.46 -0.47
C PRO A 347 -29.02 -13.26 0.81
N GLN A 348 -28.69 -14.36 1.49
CA GLN A 348 -27.89 -14.33 2.71
C GLN A 348 -26.39 -14.08 2.44
N GLY A 349 -25.87 -14.50 1.29
CA GLY A 349 -24.50 -14.22 0.88
C GLY A 349 -24.29 -12.74 0.53
N ILE A 350 -25.30 -12.10 -0.09
CA ILE A 350 -25.27 -10.67 -0.43
C ILE A 350 -25.15 -9.82 0.84
N LEU A 351 -25.97 -10.10 1.87
CA LEU A 351 -25.94 -9.32 3.12
C LEU A 351 -24.57 -9.41 3.81
N SER A 352 -23.99 -10.61 3.91
CA SER A 352 -22.67 -10.80 4.51
C SER A 352 -21.56 -10.12 3.72
N LEU A 353 -21.66 -10.13 2.38
CA LEU A 353 -20.71 -9.46 1.51
C LEU A 353 -20.73 -7.94 1.73
N THR A 354 -21.91 -7.34 1.73
CA THR A 354 -22.08 -5.88 1.88
C THR A 354 -21.49 -5.41 3.20
N VAL A 355 -21.78 -6.11 4.29
CA VAL A 355 -21.29 -5.76 5.63
C VAL A 355 -19.76 -5.78 5.72
N HIS A 356 -19.11 -6.83 5.20
CA HIS A 356 -17.64 -6.91 5.21
C HIS A 356 -16.99 -5.89 4.27
N THR A 357 -17.62 -5.59 3.14
CA THR A 357 -17.15 -4.58 2.21
C THR A 357 -17.22 -3.19 2.84
N VAL A 358 -18.34 -2.86 3.49
CA VAL A 358 -18.52 -1.59 4.21
C VAL A 358 -17.49 -1.43 5.33
N ALA A 359 -17.30 -2.46 6.17
CA ALA A 359 -16.30 -2.42 7.23
C ALA A 359 -14.87 -2.24 6.70
N ALA A 360 -14.51 -2.90 5.60
CA ALA A 360 -13.20 -2.77 4.97
C ALA A 360 -13.00 -1.35 4.40
N VAL A 361 -13.98 -0.82 3.68
CA VAL A 361 -13.90 0.52 3.06
C VAL A 361 -13.80 1.61 4.12
N LEU A 362 -14.64 1.55 5.16
CA LEU A 362 -14.63 2.56 6.24
C LEU A 362 -13.34 2.52 7.06
N SER A 363 -12.83 1.32 7.35
CA SER A 363 -11.55 1.19 8.07
C SER A 363 -10.38 1.66 7.20
N PHE A 364 -10.42 1.39 5.89
CA PHE A 364 -9.45 1.91 4.94
C PHE A 364 -9.49 3.45 4.86
N ALA A 365 -10.68 4.03 4.75
CA ALA A 365 -10.88 5.47 4.74
C ALA A 365 -10.38 6.13 6.04
N ALA A 366 -10.62 5.49 7.19
CA ALA A 366 -10.08 5.95 8.47
C ALA A 366 -8.54 5.92 8.49
N VAL A 367 -7.91 4.85 7.98
CA VAL A 367 -6.44 4.81 7.83
C VAL A 367 -5.95 5.95 6.93
N CYS A 368 -6.66 6.24 5.83
CA CYS A 368 -6.34 7.36 4.93
C CYS A 368 -6.44 8.73 5.59
N LEU A 369 -7.43 8.94 6.46
CA LEU A 369 -7.52 10.17 7.24
C LEU A 369 -6.36 10.29 8.23
N LEU A 370 -6.01 9.19 8.92
CA LEU A 370 -4.92 9.20 9.89
C LEU A 370 -3.57 9.52 9.25
N PHE A 371 -3.20 8.92 8.11
CA PHE A 371 -1.87 9.22 7.54
C PHE A 371 -1.75 10.60 6.86
N GLY A 372 -2.85 11.34 6.69
CA GLY A 372 -2.87 12.69 6.12
C GLY A 372 -2.20 13.74 7.05
N ASN A 373 -2.01 14.95 6.54
CA ASN A 373 -1.48 16.09 7.29
C ASN A 373 -2.63 16.81 8.01
N ILE A 374 -3.18 16.23 9.09
CA ILE A 374 -4.42 16.74 9.71
C ILE A 374 -4.25 17.17 11.18
N PHE A 375 -3.16 16.80 11.85
CA PHE A 375 -3.05 16.99 13.31
C PHE A 375 -1.97 17.98 13.66
N GLU A 376 -2.30 19.02 14.42
CA GLU A 376 -1.30 19.90 15.05
C GLU A 376 -1.17 19.51 16.52
N PHE A 377 0.05 19.35 17.02
CA PHE A 377 0.27 18.89 18.39
C PHE A 377 0.70 20.02 19.35
N GLY A 378 -0.28 20.81 19.82
CA GLY A 378 -0.12 21.80 20.90
C GLY A 378 0.90 22.92 20.59
N GLY A 379 1.07 23.19 19.30
CA GLY A 379 2.21 23.81 18.66
C GLY A 379 2.38 23.11 17.31
N ILE A 380 2.55 23.87 16.22
CA ILE A 380 2.29 23.44 14.84
C ILE A 380 3.22 22.30 14.38
N ALA A 381 2.85 21.07 14.72
CA ALA A 381 3.52 19.84 14.38
C ALA A 381 2.52 18.87 13.75
N ASP A 382 2.61 18.65 12.43
CA ASP A 382 1.56 17.97 11.63
C ASP A 382 1.45 16.44 11.89
N LYS A 383 2.42 15.86 12.61
CA LYS A 383 2.64 14.40 12.79
C LYS A 383 3.36 14.08 14.10
N ILE A 384 3.23 12.83 14.58
CA ILE A 384 3.88 12.33 15.83
C ILE A 384 5.40 12.58 15.82
N GLY A 385 6.03 12.51 14.65
CA GLY A 385 7.47 12.55 14.49
C GLY A 385 8.14 13.85 14.90
N ALA A 386 7.38 14.94 15.01
CA ALA A 386 7.86 16.17 15.62
C ALA A 386 8.24 15.98 17.11
N VAL A 387 7.83 14.88 17.75
CA VAL A 387 8.09 14.58 19.18
C VAL A 387 9.16 13.52 19.43
N PHE A 388 9.70 12.88 18.40
CA PHE A 388 11.08 12.40 18.56
C PHE A 388 12.08 13.56 18.62
N GLY A 389 11.58 14.79 18.43
CA GLY A 389 12.21 15.99 18.93
C GLY A 389 11.98 16.17 20.43
N LEU A 390 12.81 15.56 21.29
CA LEU A 390 12.68 15.60 22.76
C LEU A 390 12.71 17.02 23.32
N HIS A 391 13.23 18.00 22.56
CA HIS A 391 13.60 19.32 23.07
C HIS A 391 13.00 20.49 22.30
N VAL A 392 12.15 20.20 21.32
CA VAL A 392 11.47 21.16 20.43
C VAL A 392 10.66 22.24 21.20
N TYR A 393 10.23 21.95 22.42
CA TYR A 393 9.40 22.84 23.25
C TYR A 393 10.21 23.72 24.23
N GLU A 394 11.54 23.69 24.16
CA GLU A 394 12.41 24.46 25.06
C GLU A 394 12.80 25.84 24.50
N SER A 395 12.49 26.17 23.24
CA SER A 395 12.79 27.48 22.66
C SER A 395 11.60 28.45 22.76
N GLY A 396 11.68 29.42 23.68
CA GLY A 396 10.75 30.57 23.76
C GLY A 396 9.70 30.52 24.88
N ALA A 397 8.71 31.43 24.84
CA ALA A 397 7.76 31.78 25.91
C ALA A 397 6.91 30.62 26.51
N GLN A 398 7.04 29.39 25.99
CA GLN A 398 6.42 28.18 26.54
C GLN A 398 7.23 27.50 27.66
N LEU A 399 8.40 28.06 28.01
CA LEU A 399 9.38 27.49 28.95
C LEU A 399 8.83 27.09 30.34
N GLN A 400 7.74 27.70 30.82
CA GLN A 400 7.23 27.40 32.16
C GLN A 400 6.32 26.17 32.24
N ASN A 401 5.73 25.72 31.12
CA ASN A 401 4.80 24.58 31.10
C ASN A 401 5.00 23.60 29.90
N GLY A 402 5.92 23.90 28.96
CA GLY A 402 6.10 23.13 27.73
C GLY A 402 6.53 21.68 27.97
N MET A 403 7.45 21.44 28.91
CA MET A 403 7.93 20.08 29.23
C MET A 403 6.82 19.20 29.86
N GLU A 404 5.94 19.78 30.69
CA GLU A 404 4.78 19.06 31.25
C GLU A 404 3.69 18.82 30.19
N MET A 405 3.46 19.78 29.29
CA MET A 405 2.53 19.63 28.17
C MET A 405 2.98 18.54 27.17
N THR A 406 4.27 18.46 26.86
CA THR A 406 4.84 17.47 25.94
C THR A 406 4.97 16.08 26.58
N MET A 407 5.39 15.98 27.85
CA MET A 407 5.58 14.66 28.47
C MET A 407 4.26 14.00 28.92
N VAL A 408 3.31 14.77 29.47
CA VAL A 408 2.11 14.20 30.11
C VAL A 408 0.93 14.13 29.14
N ASN A 409 0.69 15.18 28.34
CA ASN A 409 -0.45 15.22 27.43
C ASN A 409 -0.11 14.67 26.05
N PHE A 410 1.05 15.01 25.48
CA PHE A 410 1.39 14.53 24.13
C PHE A 410 1.68 13.02 24.10
N PHE A 411 2.52 12.46 24.99
CA PHE A 411 2.86 11.03 24.90
C PHE A 411 1.62 10.13 25.06
N ALA A 412 0.74 10.46 26.00
CA ALA A 412 -0.52 9.76 26.18
C ALA A 412 -1.38 9.80 24.89
N VAL A 413 -1.52 10.97 24.28
CA VAL A 413 -2.32 11.19 23.07
C VAL A 413 -1.70 10.54 21.83
N ALA A 414 -0.38 10.65 21.64
CA ALA A 414 0.35 10.07 20.53
C ALA A 414 0.32 8.53 20.57
N VAL A 415 0.43 7.93 21.76
CA VAL A 415 0.29 6.47 21.94
C VAL A 415 -1.11 6.01 21.54
N ILE A 416 -2.16 6.74 21.95
CA ILE A 416 -3.54 6.40 21.59
C ILE A 416 -3.76 6.57 20.09
N TYR A 417 -3.25 7.64 19.50
CA TYR A 417 -3.30 7.87 18.08
C TYR A 417 -2.64 6.71 17.30
N LEU A 418 -1.42 6.31 17.70
CA LEU A 418 -0.73 5.18 17.08
C LEU A 418 -1.50 3.88 17.28
N ALA A 419 -2.13 3.70 18.44
CA ALA A 419 -2.97 2.54 18.72
C ALA A 419 -4.23 2.52 17.82
N VAL A 420 -4.90 3.67 17.63
CA VAL A 420 -6.02 3.82 16.68
C VAL A 420 -5.55 3.49 15.27
N TYR A 421 -4.39 4.01 14.86
CA TYR A 421 -3.79 3.75 13.55
C TYR A 421 -3.54 2.26 13.31
N ILE A 422 -2.86 1.59 14.24
CA ILE A 422 -2.58 0.16 14.17
C ILE A 422 -3.88 -0.65 14.17
N LEU A 423 -4.84 -0.32 15.04
CA LEU A 423 -6.12 -1.03 15.11
C LEU A 423 -6.91 -0.87 13.80
N ALA A 424 -6.98 0.33 13.22
CA ALA A 424 -7.65 0.56 11.95
C ALA A 424 -7.02 -0.27 10.81
N ILE A 425 -5.68 -0.36 10.75
CA ILE A 425 -4.96 -1.22 9.81
C ILE A 425 -5.31 -2.70 10.01
N ILE A 426 -5.30 -3.18 11.26
CA ILE A 426 -5.64 -4.58 11.58
C ILE A 426 -7.07 -4.90 11.16
N VAL A 427 -8.03 -4.02 11.48
CA VAL A 427 -9.44 -4.18 11.12
C VAL A 427 -9.61 -4.19 9.61
N PHE A 428 -8.93 -3.31 8.88
CA PHE A 428 -8.92 -3.29 7.41
C PHE A 428 -8.43 -4.62 6.84
N PHE A 429 -7.23 -5.08 7.22
CA PHE A 429 -6.67 -6.32 6.69
C PHE A 429 -7.52 -7.54 7.03
N ARG A 430 -8.08 -7.59 8.24
CA ARG A 430 -8.94 -8.70 8.65
C ARG A 430 -10.25 -8.73 7.86
N SER A 431 -10.83 -7.57 7.58
CA SER A 431 -12.03 -7.43 6.76
C SER A 431 -11.76 -7.81 5.30
N ALA A 432 -10.67 -7.30 4.73
CA ALA A 432 -10.23 -7.63 3.37
C ALA A 432 -9.88 -9.12 3.21
N ALA A 433 -9.23 -9.73 4.21
CA ALA A 433 -8.90 -11.15 4.19
C ALA A 433 -10.16 -12.04 4.18
N ARG A 434 -11.20 -11.68 4.94
CA ARG A 434 -12.49 -12.40 4.92
C ARG A 434 -13.19 -12.27 3.57
N LEU A 435 -13.21 -11.05 3.01
CA LEU A 435 -13.76 -10.78 1.68
C LEU A 435 -13.07 -11.66 0.62
N SER A 436 -11.74 -11.82 0.73
CA SER A 436 -10.99 -12.63 -0.21
C SER A 436 -11.30 -14.14 -0.14
N LYS A 437 -11.80 -14.65 0.99
CA LYS A 437 -12.00 -16.10 1.21
C LYS A 437 -13.41 -16.57 0.89
N MET A 438 -14.40 -15.67 0.77
CA MET A 438 -15.79 -16.01 0.41
C MET A 438 -16.37 -17.17 1.23
N GLU A 439 -15.99 -17.29 2.51
CA GLU A 439 -16.48 -18.36 3.38
C GLU A 439 -17.94 -18.14 3.74
N GLU A 440 -18.72 -19.24 3.78
CA GLU A 440 -20.05 -19.20 4.37
C GLU A 440 -19.93 -18.89 5.87
N VAL A 441 -20.71 -17.88 6.29
CA VAL A 441 -20.64 -17.28 7.63
C VAL A 441 -21.83 -17.74 8.45
N ASN A 442 -21.58 -18.16 9.70
CA ASN A 442 -22.62 -18.55 10.65
C ASN A 442 -23.51 -17.35 11.02
N ALA A 443 -24.76 -17.58 11.44
CA ALA A 443 -25.69 -16.50 11.78
C ALA A 443 -25.15 -15.53 12.87
N ALA A 444 -24.44 -16.06 13.87
CA ALA A 444 -23.81 -15.24 14.92
C ALA A 444 -22.69 -14.33 14.37
N ASP A 445 -21.88 -14.84 13.44
CA ASP A 445 -20.81 -14.08 12.81
C ASP A 445 -21.35 -12.95 11.91
N LYS A 446 -22.54 -13.14 11.32
CA LYS A 446 -23.23 -12.10 10.51
C LYS A 446 -23.65 -10.90 11.37
N VAL A 447 -24.27 -11.16 12.52
CA VAL A 447 -24.65 -10.12 13.48
C VAL A 447 -23.41 -9.38 13.96
N LEU A 448 -22.36 -10.12 14.29
CA LEU A 448 -21.12 -9.54 14.79
C LEU A 448 -20.41 -8.68 13.74
N ALA A 449 -20.45 -9.10 12.47
CA ALA A 449 -19.94 -8.31 11.35
C ALA A 449 -20.76 -7.04 11.12
N ALA A 450 -22.09 -7.09 11.27
CA ALA A 450 -22.95 -5.93 11.11
C ALA A 450 -22.71 -4.89 12.21
N VAL A 451 -22.55 -5.34 13.46
CA VAL A 451 -22.15 -4.49 14.58
C VAL A 451 -20.76 -3.89 14.31
N ALA A 452 -19.79 -4.69 13.86
CA ALA A 452 -18.46 -4.19 13.52
C ALA A 452 -18.51 -3.11 12.42
N ALA A 453 -19.31 -3.29 11.36
CA ALA A 453 -19.47 -2.28 10.32
C ALA A 453 -20.11 -0.98 10.84
N GLY A 454 -21.12 -1.08 11.71
CA GLY A 454 -21.75 0.08 12.34
C GLY A 454 -20.77 0.83 13.24
N VAL A 455 -20.01 0.12 14.08
CA VAL A 455 -18.99 0.74 14.95
C VAL A 455 -17.85 1.35 14.13
N SER A 456 -17.42 0.71 13.03
CA SER A 456 -16.47 1.30 12.07
C SER A 456 -16.98 2.58 11.42
N LEU A 457 -18.28 2.66 11.10
CA LEU A 457 -18.89 3.87 10.54
C LEU A 457 -18.87 5.01 11.55
N VAL A 458 -19.26 4.74 12.80
CA VAL A 458 -19.22 5.73 13.87
C VAL A 458 -17.79 6.20 14.13
N GLY A 459 -16.82 5.27 14.17
CA GLY A 459 -15.40 5.60 14.32
C GLY A 459 -14.86 6.46 13.18
N TYR A 460 -15.20 6.11 11.94
CA TYR A 460 -14.84 6.92 10.76
C TYR A 460 -15.46 8.31 10.81
N LEU A 461 -16.76 8.43 11.11
CA LEU A 461 -17.43 9.73 11.19
C LEU A 461 -16.86 10.59 12.31
N ALA A 462 -16.56 10.01 13.47
CA ALA A 462 -15.91 10.72 14.58
C ALA A 462 -14.55 11.26 14.14
N LEU A 463 -13.74 10.44 13.46
CA LEU A 463 -12.44 10.85 12.93
C LEU A 463 -12.58 11.90 11.82
N TYR A 464 -13.56 11.76 10.93
CA TYR A 464 -13.81 12.72 9.85
C TYR A 464 -14.27 14.08 10.38
N SER A 465 -15.15 14.09 11.38
CA SER A 465 -15.58 15.32 12.06
C SER A 465 -14.43 16.02 12.76
N CYS A 466 -13.52 15.25 13.35
CA CYS A 466 -12.25 15.74 13.86
C CYS A 466 -11.46 16.44 12.73
N CYS A 467 -11.36 15.83 11.55
CA CYS A 467 -10.58 16.37 10.43
C CYS A 467 -11.17 17.62 9.74
N GLN A 468 -12.41 18.04 10.05
CA GLN A 468 -13.04 19.20 9.39
C GLN A 468 -12.71 20.54 10.04
N THR A 469 -12.22 20.56 11.27
CA THR A 469 -11.67 21.77 11.88
C THR A 469 -10.26 21.98 11.32
N ASP A 470 -9.98 23.13 10.71
CA ASP A 470 -8.65 23.50 10.21
C ASP A 470 -7.65 23.33 11.36
N ALA A 471 -6.87 22.24 11.28
CA ALA A 471 -6.03 21.69 12.34
C ALA A 471 -6.73 21.37 13.67
N ILE A 472 -6.59 20.12 14.12
CA ILE A 472 -6.95 19.77 15.51
C ILE A 472 -5.70 19.88 16.35
N GLU A 473 -5.74 20.75 17.35
CA GLU A 473 -4.80 20.65 18.45
C GLU A 473 -5.12 19.39 19.28
N LEU A 474 -4.40 18.30 19.01
CA LEU A 474 -4.63 17.01 19.68
C LEU A 474 -4.48 17.11 21.21
N LEU A 475 -3.74 18.12 21.68
CA LEU A 475 -3.56 18.44 23.08
C LEU A 475 -4.88 18.85 23.78
N PHE A 476 -5.82 19.47 23.07
CA PHE A 476 -7.08 19.97 23.64
C PHE A 476 -8.30 19.07 23.38
N ALA A 477 -8.16 18.05 22.52
CA ALA A 477 -9.24 17.08 22.23
C ALA A 477 -8.88 15.59 22.54
N PRO A 478 -8.16 15.26 23.62
CA PRO A 478 -7.70 13.89 23.88
C PRO A 478 -8.87 12.90 24.08
N SER A 479 -9.96 13.35 24.72
CA SER A 479 -11.16 12.55 25.03
C SER A 479 -11.82 11.96 23.79
N VAL A 480 -11.81 12.68 22.66
CA VAL A 480 -12.40 12.20 21.40
C VAL A 480 -11.57 11.05 20.84
N PHE A 481 -10.25 11.12 20.91
CA PHE A 481 -9.34 10.06 20.48
C PHE A 481 -9.43 8.81 21.36
N TYR A 482 -9.59 8.96 22.68
CA TYR A 482 -9.93 7.82 23.55
C TYR A 482 -11.24 7.15 23.10
N GLY A 483 -12.26 7.93 22.74
CA GLY A 483 -13.52 7.41 22.20
C GLY A 483 -13.30 6.64 20.89
N ILE A 484 -12.56 7.21 19.95
CA ILE A 484 -12.23 6.57 18.66
C ILE A 484 -11.44 5.27 18.89
N PHE A 485 -10.48 5.27 19.81
CA PHE A 485 -9.72 4.09 20.22
C PHE A 485 -10.64 2.98 20.71
N VAL A 486 -11.57 3.30 21.62
CA VAL A 486 -12.55 2.32 22.14
C VAL A 486 -13.40 1.75 20.99
N LEU A 487 -13.86 2.59 20.06
CA LEU A 487 -14.65 2.11 18.90
C LEU A 487 -13.86 1.11 18.05
N PHE A 488 -12.62 1.43 17.66
CA PHE A 488 -11.79 0.50 16.87
C PHE A 488 -11.36 -0.74 17.66
N ALA A 489 -11.11 -0.62 18.95
CA ALA A 489 -10.81 -1.75 19.83
C ALA A 489 -12.00 -2.70 19.94
N VAL A 490 -13.23 -2.17 20.08
CA VAL A 490 -14.47 -2.97 20.04
C VAL A 490 -14.56 -3.72 18.72
N VAL A 491 -14.39 -3.04 17.58
CA VAL A 491 -14.42 -3.71 16.25
C VAL A 491 -13.42 -4.85 16.18
N PHE A 492 -12.19 -4.63 16.65
CA PHE A 492 -11.16 -5.66 16.70
C PHE A 492 -11.56 -6.86 17.57
N ILE A 493 -12.08 -6.62 18.78
CA ILE A 493 -12.55 -7.66 19.71
C ILE A 493 -13.69 -8.47 19.08
N LEU A 494 -14.68 -7.80 18.48
CA LEU A 494 -15.78 -8.45 17.78
C LEU A 494 -15.22 -9.40 16.70
N PHE A 495 -14.27 -8.94 15.90
CA PHE A 495 -13.62 -9.79 14.91
C PHE A 495 -12.81 -10.96 15.50
N MET A 496 -12.21 -10.80 16.67
CA MET A 496 -11.50 -11.87 17.40
C MET A 496 -12.46 -12.95 17.91
N VAL A 497 -13.56 -12.54 18.54
CA VAL A 497 -14.60 -13.44 19.07
C VAL A 497 -15.23 -14.29 17.96
N SER A 498 -15.52 -13.70 16.80
CA SER A 498 -15.98 -14.44 15.62
C SER A 498 -14.99 -15.53 15.17
N GLY A 499 -13.68 -15.25 15.23
CA GLY A 499 -12.65 -16.23 14.87
C GLY A 499 -12.53 -17.40 15.86
N VAL A 500 -12.74 -17.14 17.14
CA VAL A 500 -12.69 -18.16 18.21
C VAL A 500 -13.92 -19.06 18.19
N ALA A 501 -15.12 -18.48 18.00
CA ALA A 501 -16.36 -19.23 17.89
C ALA A 501 -16.31 -20.28 16.76
N LYS A 502 -15.69 -19.93 15.63
CA LYS A 502 -15.51 -20.83 14.48
C LYS A 502 -14.59 -22.02 14.78
N ARG A 503 -13.48 -21.82 15.51
CA ARG A 503 -12.56 -22.91 15.92
C ARG A 503 -13.19 -23.85 16.94
N SER A 504 -13.97 -23.32 17.90
CA SER A 504 -14.66 -24.13 18.89
C SER A 504 -15.76 -25.01 18.28
N PHE A 505 -16.38 -24.58 17.18
CA PHE A 505 -17.41 -25.35 16.48
C PHE A 505 -16.78 -26.49 15.65
N GLN A 506 -15.72 -26.20 14.89
CA GLN A 506 -14.97 -27.22 14.14
C GLN A 506 -14.34 -28.30 15.06
N GLY A 507 -13.88 -27.92 16.26
CA GLY A 507 -13.40 -28.88 17.26
C GLY A 507 -14.49 -29.81 17.81
N LYS A 508 -15.74 -29.32 17.93
CA LYS A 508 -16.90 -30.15 18.34
C LYS A 508 -17.36 -31.09 17.24
N ASP A 509 -17.36 -30.65 15.98
CA ASP A 509 -17.73 -31.48 14.83
C ASP A 509 -16.69 -32.58 14.56
N ALA A 510 -15.39 -32.29 14.74
CA ALA A 510 -14.33 -33.30 14.69
C ALA A 510 -14.43 -34.32 15.84
N ALA A 511 -14.76 -33.86 17.06
CA ALA A 511 -14.98 -34.74 18.21
C ALA A 511 -16.25 -35.61 18.08
N ASN A 512 -17.30 -35.12 17.43
CA ASN A 512 -18.50 -35.90 17.14
C ASN A 512 -18.33 -36.84 15.93
N GLY A 513 -17.56 -36.45 14.91
CA GLY A 513 -17.22 -37.32 13.78
C GLY A 513 -16.35 -38.52 14.18
N GLY A 514 -15.46 -38.36 15.16
CA GLY A 514 -14.68 -39.44 15.74
C GLY A 514 -15.50 -40.46 16.56
N LYS A 515 -16.65 -40.04 17.12
CA LYS A 515 -17.55 -40.95 17.86
C LYS A 515 -18.47 -41.77 16.95
N VAL A 516 -18.76 -41.30 15.73
CA VAL A 516 -19.60 -42.05 14.76
C VAL A 516 -18.80 -43.11 14.01
N SER A 517 -17.47 -42.97 13.89
CA SER A 517 -16.60 -43.99 13.28
C SER A 517 -16.21 -45.14 14.22
N ALA A 518 -16.42 -45.00 15.54
CA ALA A 518 -16.15 -46.05 16.53
C ALA A 518 -17.38 -46.93 16.84
N ALA A 519 -18.53 -46.64 16.20
CA ALA A 519 -19.79 -47.36 16.38
C ALA A 519 -20.34 -47.89 15.03
N ARG A 520 -19.45 -48.22 14.09
CA ARG A 520 -19.78 -48.93 12.85
C ARG A 520 -18.82 -50.07 12.60
#